data_AF-A0A4Y2FMX9-F1
#
_entry.id   AF-A0A4Y2FMX9-F1
#
_cell.length_a   1.000
_cell.length_b   1.000
_cell.length_c   1.000
_cell.angle_alpha   90.00
_cell.angle_beta   90.00
_cell.angle_gamma   90.00
#
_symmetry.space_group_name_H-M   'P 1'
#
loop_
_entity.id
_entity.type
_entity.pdbx_description
1 polymer ?
#
loop_
_entity_poly.entity_id
_entity_poly.type
_entity_poly.pdbx_seq_one_letter_code
_entity_poly.pdbx_strand_id
1 'polypeptide(L)'
;MYGRNIDIEDQVKDPVCINCGKRCCWFLASFSTASLGQPPSSAKRTHWHEWKYGLLQNRKVTLLTPQGRATKDQKQGYPQSSCSGPALWNLVANEILNQVWPDNVHVQAFADDFVLVIKADTNNSLVEDTQSAITQFSSWCSENELAISTEETNYILFSKMVRSPKITWNGYKINRVKSFKYLGIHVDDRLNWLEHINNQGEKAIKMQQNLKRIAGGNWGICQIHRWTLHKTVVERMPAHGSSAWCLNPTFKMKRKLSSIQRPFLLHMSGAYRTTPTTALQTILGTPTHAITVRSQVYVNLSPKNPSSPYHYRYPKA
;
A
#
# COMPACT_ATOMS: atom_id res chain seq x y z
N MET A 1 4.53 -19.98 -10.32
CA MET A 1 3.41 -19.10 -10.71
C MET A 1 3.95 -17.69 -10.79
N TYR A 2 4.17 -17.21 -12.02
CA TYR A 2 4.68 -15.87 -12.29
C TYR A 2 3.56 -14.86 -11.97
N GLY A 3 3.45 -14.48 -10.69
CA GLY A 3 2.97 -13.14 -10.41
C GLY A 3 4.00 -12.22 -11.04
N ARG A 4 3.61 -11.42 -12.03
CA ARG A 4 4.36 -10.19 -12.31
C ARG A 4 4.40 -9.48 -10.96
N ASN A 5 5.57 -9.46 -10.33
CA ASN A 5 5.85 -8.52 -9.25
C ASN A 5 5.76 -7.15 -9.93
N ILE A 6 4.55 -6.61 -10.02
CA ILE A 6 4.37 -5.21 -10.32
C ILE A 6 4.70 -4.54 -9.01
N ASP A 7 5.99 -4.26 -8.85
CA ASP A 7 6.50 -3.50 -7.74
C ASP A 7 5.75 -2.16 -7.71
N ILE A 8 5.46 -1.65 -6.51
CA ILE A 8 5.06 -0.22 -6.31
C ILE A 8 6.05 0.72 -7.04
N GLU A 9 7.26 0.23 -7.32
CA GLU A 9 8.25 0.84 -8.17
C GLU A 9 7.77 1.14 -9.59
N ASP A 10 7.13 0.21 -10.32
CA ASP A 10 6.58 0.51 -11.65
C ASP A 10 5.34 1.43 -11.55
N GLN A 11 4.65 1.43 -10.40
CA GLN A 11 3.43 2.20 -10.14
C GLN A 11 3.67 3.71 -9.92
N VAL A 12 4.90 4.11 -9.58
CA VAL A 12 5.31 5.52 -9.44
C VAL A 12 6.48 5.88 -10.38
N LYS A 13 7.19 4.90 -10.95
CA LYS A 13 8.22 5.10 -11.96
C LYS A 13 7.67 5.56 -13.29
N ASP A 14 6.38 5.42 -13.59
CA ASP A 14 5.84 6.03 -14.79
C ASP A 14 5.95 7.56 -14.61
N PRO A 15 6.97 8.24 -15.19
CA PRO A 15 7.20 9.68 -14.98
C PRO A 15 6.06 10.51 -15.61
N VAL A 16 5.11 9.81 -16.23
CA VAL A 16 4.00 10.31 -17.02
C VAL A 16 2.96 11.06 -16.19
N CYS A 17 2.84 10.85 -14.86
CA CYS A 17 2.00 11.75 -14.03
C CYS A 17 2.79 12.82 -13.27
N ILE A 18 4.10 12.64 -13.02
CA ILE A 18 4.86 13.59 -12.17
C ILE A 18 5.53 14.69 -13.00
N ASN A 19 5.83 14.45 -14.29
CA ASN A 19 6.56 15.41 -15.14
C ASN A 19 5.96 15.64 -16.55
N CYS A 20 4.82 15.04 -16.92
CA CYS A 20 4.30 15.14 -18.30
C CYS A 20 3.41 16.37 -18.56
N GLY A 21 3.06 17.15 -17.54
CA GLY A 21 2.15 18.31 -17.70
C GLY A 21 0.69 17.94 -18.02
N LYS A 22 0.37 16.65 -18.15
CA LYS A 22 -0.99 16.12 -18.34
C LYS A 22 -1.76 16.04 -17.03
N ARG A 23 -3.10 16.05 -17.10
CA ARG A 23 -3.97 15.96 -15.91
C ARG A 23 -4.20 14.49 -15.60
N CYS A 24 -4.04 14.09 -14.33
CA CYS A 24 -4.27 12.72 -13.90
C CYS A 24 -5.35 12.67 -12.81
N CYS A 25 -6.25 11.69 -12.88
CA CYS A 25 -7.16 11.32 -11.81
C CYS A 25 -6.81 9.91 -11.37
N TRP A 26 -6.64 9.68 -10.06
CA TRP A 26 -6.58 8.32 -9.54
C TRP A 26 -7.89 8.03 -8.84
N PHE A 27 -8.44 6.91 -9.22
CA PHE A 27 -9.68 6.38 -8.72
C PHE A 27 -9.36 5.14 -7.90
N LEU A 28 -9.63 5.18 -6.59
CA LEU A 28 -9.47 4.04 -5.71
C LEU A 28 -10.84 3.38 -5.52
N ALA A 29 -10.99 2.19 -6.07
CA ALA A 29 -12.14 1.33 -5.87
C ALA A 29 -11.79 0.29 -4.79
N SER A 30 -12.50 0.33 -3.67
CA SER A 30 -12.37 -0.67 -2.61
C SER A 30 -13.64 -1.51 -2.55
N PHE A 31 -13.46 -2.82 -2.55
CA PHE A 31 -14.56 -3.78 -2.43
C PHE A 31 -14.97 -3.93 -0.97
N SER A 32 -16.27 -4.14 -0.72
CA SER A 32 -16.71 -4.57 0.60
C SER A 32 -16.34 -6.04 0.78
N THR A 33 -15.71 -6.39 1.91
CA THR A 33 -15.38 -7.78 2.27
C THR A 33 -16.60 -8.72 2.32
N ALA A 34 -17.82 -8.17 2.29
CA ALA A 34 -19.06 -8.92 2.33
C ALA A 34 -19.46 -9.59 0.98
N SER A 35 -18.71 -9.36 -0.10
CA SER A 35 -19.27 -9.45 -1.46
C SER A 35 -18.54 -10.40 -2.40
N LEU A 36 -17.77 -11.35 -1.89
CA LEU A 36 -17.23 -12.43 -2.72
C LEU A 36 -18.35 -13.42 -3.06
N GLY A 37 -19.09 -13.10 -4.13
CA GLY A 37 -20.08 -13.99 -4.78
C GLY A 37 -19.45 -15.29 -5.27
N GLN A 38 -20.30 -16.25 -5.66
CA GLN A 38 -19.80 -17.50 -6.23
C GLN A 38 -19.28 -17.25 -7.66
N PRO A 39 -18.16 -17.86 -8.07
CA PRO A 39 -17.66 -17.70 -9.43
C PRO A 39 -18.62 -18.36 -10.45
N PRO A 40 -18.70 -17.83 -11.69
CA PRO A 40 -19.63 -18.31 -12.71
C PRO A 40 -19.39 -19.78 -13.09
N SER A 41 -20.48 -20.47 -13.42
CA SER A 41 -20.60 -21.93 -13.53
C SER A 41 -20.13 -22.54 -14.86
N SER A 42 -19.34 -21.85 -15.67
CA SER A 42 -18.99 -22.31 -17.02
C SER A 42 -17.48 -22.45 -17.25
N ALA A 43 -16.90 -23.58 -16.85
CA ALA A 43 -15.66 -24.08 -17.43
C ALA A 43 -15.60 -25.62 -17.37
N LYS A 44 -15.03 -26.22 -18.43
CA LYS A 44 -15.10 -27.65 -18.77
C LYS A 44 -14.42 -28.54 -17.71
N ARG A 45 -15.07 -29.67 -17.37
CA ARG A 45 -14.66 -30.65 -16.34
C ARG A 45 -13.19 -31.05 -16.46
N THR A 46 -12.43 -30.69 -15.43
CA THR A 46 -11.12 -31.23 -15.07
C THR A 46 -11.13 -31.50 -13.56
N HIS A 47 -10.21 -32.32 -13.04
CA HIS A 47 -10.08 -32.69 -11.62
C HIS A 47 -10.02 -31.47 -10.65
N TRP A 48 -9.65 -30.29 -11.16
CA TRP A 48 -9.70 -29.02 -10.45
C TRP A 48 -11.11 -28.52 -10.14
N HIS A 49 -12.11 -28.85 -10.98
CA HIS A 49 -13.50 -28.48 -10.75
C HIS A 49 -14.07 -29.23 -9.54
N GLU A 50 -13.81 -30.52 -9.40
CA GLU A 50 -14.30 -31.32 -8.27
C GLU A 50 -13.74 -30.84 -6.92
N TRP A 51 -12.44 -30.52 -6.88
CA TRP A 51 -11.82 -29.95 -5.68
C TRP A 51 -12.39 -28.56 -5.33
N LYS A 52 -12.63 -27.69 -6.32
CA LYS A 52 -13.24 -26.37 -6.15
C LYS A 52 -14.68 -26.47 -5.65
N TYR A 53 -15.47 -27.41 -6.19
CA TYR A 53 -16.84 -27.67 -5.74
C TYR A 53 -16.87 -28.19 -4.29
N GLY A 54 -15.97 -29.10 -3.92
CA GLY A 54 -15.86 -29.61 -2.55
C GLY A 54 -15.44 -28.55 -1.52
N LEU A 55 -14.62 -27.57 -1.91
CA LEU A 55 -14.15 -26.52 -1.00
C LEU A 55 -15.16 -25.37 -0.79
N LEU A 56 -16.10 -25.19 -1.72
CA LEU A 56 -17.02 -24.04 -1.73
C LEU A 56 -18.47 -24.40 -1.40
N GLN A 57 -18.90 -25.65 -1.65
CA GLN A 57 -20.26 -26.11 -1.38
C GLN A 57 -20.42 -26.72 0.02
N ASN A 58 -21.65 -26.71 0.55
CA ASN A 58 -22.04 -27.34 1.82
C ASN A 58 -21.22 -26.92 3.05
N ARG A 59 -20.67 -25.71 3.05
CA ARG A 59 -19.91 -25.17 4.19
C ARG A 59 -20.85 -24.69 5.28
N LYS A 60 -20.55 -25.10 6.51
CA LYS A 60 -21.23 -24.68 7.73
C LYS A 60 -20.23 -24.04 8.68
N VAL A 61 -20.51 -22.81 9.10
CA VAL A 61 -19.76 -22.16 10.18
C VAL A 61 -20.46 -22.51 11.48
N THR A 62 -19.71 -23.12 12.39
CA THR A 62 -20.22 -23.51 13.71
C THR A 62 -19.49 -22.68 14.77
N LEU A 63 -20.24 -21.91 15.54
CA LEU A 63 -19.73 -21.11 16.66
C LEU A 63 -20.25 -21.71 17.97
N LEU A 64 -19.36 -21.86 18.94
CA LEU A 64 -19.73 -22.20 20.30
C LEU A 64 -20.04 -20.90 21.03
N THR A 65 -21.31 -20.69 21.34
CA THR A 65 -21.81 -19.57 22.14
C THR A 65 -22.12 -20.04 23.56
N PRO A 66 -22.21 -19.14 24.55
CA PRO A 66 -22.65 -19.50 25.90
C PRO A 66 -24.05 -20.15 25.94
N GLN A 67 -24.90 -19.90 24.93
CA GLN A 67 -26.23 -20.51 24.78
C GLN A 67 -26.22 -21.83 23.98
N GLY A 68 -25.06 -22.31 23.53
CA GLY A 68 -24.90 -23.55 22.79
C GLY A 68 -24.27 -23.39 21.40
N ARG A 69 -24.40 -24.43 20.58
CA ARG A 69 -23.81 -24.50 19.25
C ARG A 69 -24.70 -23.78 18.24
N ALA A 70 -24.22 -22.68 17.67
CA ALA A 70 -24.87 -21.98 16.57
C ALA A 70 -24.21 -22.39 15.24
N THR A 71 -25.00 -22.90 14.30
CA THR A 71 -24.51 -23.32 12.97
C THR A 71 -25.20 -22.50 11.89
N LYS A 72 -24.42 -21.92 10.98
CA LYS A 72 -24.93 -21.16 9.83
C LYS A 72 -24.30 -21.66 8.54
N ASP A 73 -25.11 -21.83 7.50
CA ASP A 73 -24.62 -22.16 6.17
C ASP A 73 -23.89 -20.96 5.54
N GLN A 74 -22.69 -21.20 5.03
CA GLN A 74 -21.86 -20.19 4.37
C GLN A 74 -21.87 -20.40 2.87
N LYS A 75 -22.74 -19.65 2.18
CA LYS A 75 -22.94 -19.76 0.73
C LYS A 75 -21.98 -18.89 -0.10
N GLN A 76 -21.38 -17.86 0.51
CA GLN A 76 -20.52 -16.87 -0.16
C GLN A 76 -19.17 -16.68 0.58
N GLY A 77 -18.17 -16.19 -0.14
CA GLY A 77 -16.82 -15.89 0.36
C GLY A 77 -15.94 -17.10 0.64
N TYR A 78 -14.63 -16.90 0.69
CA TYR A 78 -13.66 -17.94 1.06
C TYR A 78 -13.46 -17.99 2.59
N PRO A 79 -13.13 -19.15 3.19
CA PRO A 79 -12.72 -19.18 4.59
C PRO A 79 -11.48 -18.30 4.75
N GLN A 80 -11.51 -17.34 5.69
CA GLN A 80 -10.45 -16.34 5.91
C GLN A 80 -9.08 -16.93 6.34
N SER A 81 -8.93 -18.24 6.37
CA SER A 81 -7.69 -18.96 6.69
C SER A 81 -7.30 -20.00 5.63
N SER A 82 -8.05 -20.11 4.54
CA SER A 82 -7.72 -21.07 3.47
C SER A 82 -6.47 -20.61 2.71
N CYS A 83 -5.46 -21.47 2.60
CA CYS A 83 -4.23 -21.18 1.85
C CYS A 83 -4.49 -20.86 0.36
N SER A 84 -5.63 -21.28 -0.17
CA SER A 84 -5.99 -21.14 -1.59
C SER A 84 -6.90 -19.94 -1.88
N GLY A 85 -7.48 -19.30 -0.87
CA GLY A 85 -8.34 -18.13 -1.04
C GLY A 85 -7.68 -16.99 -1.85
N PRO A 86 -6.47 -16.54 -1.47
CA PRO A 86 -5.76 -15.49 -2.21
C PRO A 86 -5.46 -15.87 -3.66
N ALA A 87 -5.10 -17.12 -3.93
CA ALA A 87 -4.80 -17.58 -5.28
C ALA A 87 -6.05 -17.60 -6.18
N LEU A 88 -7.19 -18.03 -5.63
CA LEU A 88 -8.46 -18.03 -6.35
C LEU A 88 -8.98 -16.61 -6.59
N TRP A 89 -8.83 -15.72 -5.61
CA TRP A 89 -9.13 -14.30 -5.79
C TRP A 89 -8.30 -13.67 -6.90
N ASN A 90 -7.00 -13.96 -6.94
CA ASN A 90 -6.14 -13.47 -8.02
C ASN A 90 -6.60 -13.95 -9.41
N LEU A 91 -7.23 -15.12 -9.53
CA LEU A 91 -7.78 -15.56 -10.83
C LEU A 91 -8.97 -14.69 -11.26
N VAL A 92 -9.85 -14.34 -10.33
CA VAL A 92 -10.99 -13.44 -10.57
C VAL A 92 -10.50 -12.02 -10.89
N ALA A 93 -9.62 -11.47 -10.05
CA ALA A 93 -9.04 -10.14 -10.26
C ALA A 93 -8.20 -10.05 -11.56
N ASN A 94 -7.55 -11.14 -11.97
CA ASN A 94 -6.77 -11.16 -13.21
C ASN A 94 -7.65 -11.07 -14.47
N GLU A 95 -8.95 -11.36 -14.40
CA GLU A 95 -9.88 -11.15 -15.51
C GLU A 95 -9.96 -9.67 -15.89
N ILE A 96 -10.26 -8.80 -14.93
CA ILE A 96 -10.39 -7.35 -15.16
C ILE A 96 -9.05 -6.69 -15.51
N LEU A 97 -7.94 -7.22 -15.01
CA LEU A 97 -6.59 -6.74 -15.34
C LEU A 97 -6.16 -7.09 -16.77
N ASN A 98 -6.74 -8.14 -17.39
CA ASN A 98 -6.43 -8.53 -18.77
C ASN A 98 -7.48 -8.07 -19.79
N GLN A 99 -8.50 -7.31 -19.35
CA GLN A 99 -9.39 -6.64 -20.29
C GLN A 99 -8.65 -5.58 -21.11
N VAL A 100 -9.23 -5.24 -22.27
CA VAL A 100 -8.73 -4.13 -23.08
C VAL A 100 -9.10 -2.83 -22.39
N TRP A 101 -8.09 -2.06 -22.01
CA TRP A 101 -8.23 -0.72 -21.47
C TRP A 101 -7.70 0.30 -22.49
N PRO A 102 -8.31 1.49 -22.58
CA PRO A 102 -7.74 2.59 -23.35
C PRO A 102 -6.32 2.94 -22.89
N ASP A 103 -5.46 3.42 -23.80
CA ASP A 103 -4.05 3.74 -23.49
C ASP A 103 -3.85 4.75 -22.34
N ASN A 104 -4.88 5.56 -22.08
CA ASN A 104 -4.88 6.57 -21.04
C ASN A 104 -5.47 6.06 -19.70
N VAL A 105 -5.89 4.81 -19.62
CA VAL A 105 -6.41 4.14 -18.42
C VAL A 105 -5.47 3.01 -18.02
N HIS A 106 -4.97 3.08 -16.79
CA HIS A 106 -4.16 2.03 -16.20
C HIS A 106 -4.86 1.46 -14.98
N VAL A 107 -4.98 0.14 -14.90
CA VAL A 107 -5.65 -0.55 -13.79
C VAL A 107 -4.64 -1.39 -13.02
N GLN A 108 -4.69 -1.26 -11.70
CA GLN A 108 -3.85 -1.99 -10.77
C GLN A 108 -4.73 -2.61 -9.69
N ALA A 109 -4.39 -3.82 -9.26
CA ALA A 109 -5.01 -4.46 -8.12
C ALA A 109 -3.95 -4.92 -7.12
N PHE A 110 -4.30 -4.90 -5.84
CA PHE A 110 -3.58 -5.61 -4.78
C PHE A 110 -4.59 -6.15 -3.78
N ALA A 111 -4.67 -7.48 -3.69
CA ALA A 111 -5.78 -8.14 -2.98
C ALA A 111 -7.11 -7.53 -3.45
N ASP A 112 -7.95 -7.05 -2.54
CA ASP A 112 -9.26 -6.43 -2.77
C ASP A 112 -9.22 -4.94 -3.13
N ASP A 113 -8.06 -4.28 -3.10
CA ASP A 113 -7.94 -2.87 -3.47
C ASP A 113 -7.60 -2.71 -4.95
N PHE A 114 -8.43 -1.98 -5.69
CA PHE A 114 -8.20 -1.63 -7.09
C PHE A 114 -7.97 -0.14 -7.27
N VAL A 115 -6.99 0.22 -8.10
CA VAL A 115 -6.69 1.59 -8.48
C VAL A 115 -6.78 1.72 -9.99
N LEU A 116 -7.60 2.66 -10.46
CA LEU A 116 -7.65 3.08 -11.85
C LEU A 116 -6.98 4.46 -11.97
N VAL A 117 -5.91 4.55 -12.76
CA VAL A 117 -5.18 5.78 -13.05
C VAL A 117 -5.56 6.23 -14.45
N ILE A 118 -6.20 7.40 -14.55
CA ILE A 118 -6.78 7.91 -15.79
C ILE A 118 -6.14 9.25 -16.12
N LYS A 119 -5.61 9.37 -17.34
CA LYS A 119 -4.89 10.54 -17.83
C LYS A 119 -5.70 11.22 -18.93
N ALA A 120 -5.76 12.55 -18.89
CA ALA A 120 -6.48 13.33 -19.88
C ALA A 120 -5.93 14.76 -19.97
N ASP A 121 -6.07 15.38 -21.14
CA ASP A 121 -5.60 16.74 -21.37
C ASP A 121 -6.67 17.79 -20.99
N THR A 122 -7.95 17.44 -21.08
CA THR A 122 -9.08 18.33 -20.77
C THR A 122 -9.94 17.79 -19.62
N ASN A 123 -10.78 18.64 -19.03
CA ASN A 123 -11.72 18.19 -17.99
C ASN A 123 -12.84 17.32 -18.56
N ASN A 124 -13.31 17.62 -19.77
CA ASN A 124 -14.39 16.86 -20.40
C ASN A 124 -13.91 15.46 -20.77
N SER A 125 -12.75 15.35 -21.43
CA SER A 125 -12.15 14.05 -21.71
C SER A 125 -11.87 13.28 -20.43
N LEU A 126 -11.37 13.93 -19.37
CA LEU A 126 -11.17 13.27 -18.08
C LEU A 126 -12.46 12.66 -17.52
N VAL A 127 -13.58 13.39 -17.58
CA VAL A 127 -14.89 12.89 -17.11
C VAL A 127 -15.37 11.73 -17.98
N GLU A 128 -15.28 11.87 -19.30
CA GLU A 128 -15.70 10.84 -20.27
C GLU A 128 -14.88 9.56 -20.10
N ASP A 129 -13.56 9.66 -20.08
CA ASP A 129 -12.64 8.55 -19.89
C ASP A 129 -12.85 7.86 -18.54
N THR A 130 -13.05 8.67 -17.49
CA THR A 130 -13.31 8.14 -16.14
C THR A 130 -14.64 7.43 -16.07
N GLN A 131 -15.70 8.01 -16.63
CA GLN A 131 -17.02 7.39 -16.61
C GLN A 131 -17.06 6.12 -17.47
N SER A 132 -16.36 6.09 -18.60
CA SER A 132 -16.19 4.91 -19.44
C SER A 132 -15.48 3.79 -18.67
N ALA A 133 -14.35 4.08 -18.03
CA ALA A 133 -13.60 3.11 -17.25
C ALA A 133 -14.40 2.56 -16.05
N ILE A 134 -15.13 3.43 -15.35
CA ILE A 134 -16.05 3.05 -14.26
C ILE A 134 -17.17 2.14 -14.77
N THR A 135 -17.72 2.43 -15.95
CA THR A 135 -18.81 1.63 -16.54
C THR A 135 -18.32 0.23 -16.89
N GLN A 136 -17.15 0.12 -17.52
CA GLN A 136 -16.51 -1.16 -17.83
C GLN A 136 -16.24 -1.97 -16.55
N PHE A 137 -15.67 -1.32 -15.53
CA PHE A 137 -15.39 -1.97 -14.25
C PHE A 137 -16.68 -2.39 -13.52
N SER A 138 -17.74 -1.59 -13.60
CA SER A 138 -19.04 -1.93 -13.01
C SER A 138 -19.73 -3.09 -13.72
N SER A 139 -19.56 -3.24 -15.04
CA SER A 139 -20.03 -4.43 -15.78
C SER A 139 -19.36 -5.68 -15.25
N TRP A 140 -18.03 -5.65 -15.16
CA TRP A 140 -17.26 -6.77 -14.60
C TRP A 140 -17.65 -7.11 -13.16
N CYS A 141 -17.90 -6.10 -12.31
CA CYS A 141 -18.39 -6.32 -10.95
C CYS A 141 -19.76 -7.02 -10.96
N SER A 142 -20.65 -6.61 -11.85
CA SER A 142 -21.99 -7.20 -11.95
C SER A 142 -21.93 -8.64 -12.47
N GLU A 143 -21.06 -8.93 -13.43
CA GLU A 143 -20.81 -10.27 -13.98
C GLU A 143 -20.22 -11.23 -12.94
N ASN A 144 -19.40 -10.72 -12.02
CA ASN A 144 -18.75 -11.49 -10.97
C ASN A 144 -19.47 -11.41 -9.60
N GLU A 145 -20.68 -10.84 -9.57
CA GLU A 145 -21.49 -10.65 -8.34
C GLU A 145 -20.72 -9.93 -7.20
N LEU A 146 -19.83 -9.00 -7.57
CA LEU A 146 -19.05 -8.21 -6.64
C LEU A 146 -19.76 -6.90 -6.31
N ALA A 147 -19.87 -6.58 -5.02
CA ALA A 147 -20.42 -5.31 -4.56
C ALA A 147 -19.30 -4.37 -4.10
N ILE A 148 -19.32 -3.15 -4.66
CA ILE A 148 -18.38 -2.09 -4.33
C ILE A 148 -18.89 -1.34 -3.10
N SER A 149 -17.99 -0.98 -2.20
CA SER A 149 -18.30 -0.05 -1.13
C SER A 149 -18.23 1.38 -1.65
N THR A 150 -19.39 2.00 -1.90
CA THR A 150 -19.45 3.39 -2.39
C THR A 150 -18.91 4.41 -1.38
N GLU A 151 -18.90 4.07 -0.08
CA GLU A 151 -18.37 4.91 0.99
C GLU A 151 -16.83 4.91 1.03
N GLU A 152 -16.22 3.73 0.78
CA GLU A 152 -14.76 3.57 0.77
C GLU A 152 -14.15 3.96 -0.58
N THR A 153 -14.97 3.95 -1.64
CA THR A 153 -14.56 4.33 -2.98
C THR A 153 -14.41 5.85 -3.06
N ASN A 154 -13.19 6.30 -3.34
CA ASN A 154 -12.84 7.71 -3.37
C ASN A 154 -11.91 7.99 -4.55
N TYR A 155 -11.87 9.24 -5.01
CA TYR A 155 -10.91 9.64 -6.04
C TYR A 155 -10.07 10.82 -5.59
N ILE A 156 -8.84 10.88 -6.08
CA ILE A 156 -7.94 12.03 -5.94
C ILE A 156 -7.70 12.62 -7.33
N LEU A 157 -7.61 13.94 -7.39
CA LEU A 157 -7.33 14.65 -8.62
C LEU A 157 -5.96 15.30 -8.53
N PHE A 158 -5.03 14.88 -9.39
CA PHE A 158 -3.72 15.51 -9.59
C PHE A 158 -3.83 16.56 -10.69
N SER A 159 -4.30 17.75 -10.30
CA SER A 159 -4.44 18.86 -11.23
C SER A 159 -4.49 20.21 -10.51
N LYS A 160 -4.11 21.27 -11.21
CA LYS A 160 -4.31 22.67 -10.77
C LYS A 160 -5.76 23.16 -10.98
N MET A 161 -6.66 22.30 -11.46
CA MET A 161 -8.05 22.68 -11.73
C MET A 161 -8.79 23.13 -10.46
N VAL A 162 -9.47 24.28 -10.57
CA VAL A 162 -10.29 24.86 -9.50
C VAL A 162 -11.60 24.08 -9.32
N ARG A 163 -12.22 23.63 -10.42
CA ARG A 163 -13.44 22.80 -10.40
C ARG A 163 -13.08 21.34 -10.59
N SER A 164 -13.54 20.50 -9.67
CA SER A 164 -13.38 19.04 -9.76
C SER A 164 -14.40 18.43 -10.72
N PRO A 165 -14.03 17.35 -11.44
CA PRO A 165 -14.97 16.58 -12.23
C PRO A 165 -16.07 15.98 -11.33
N LYS A 166 -17.28 15.88 -11.88
CA LYS A 166 -18.37 15.15 -11.22
C LYS A 166 -18.29 13.71 -11.72
N ILE A 167 -17.85 12.81 -10.85
CA ILE A 167 -17.71 11.38 -11.16
C ILE A 167 -18.79 10.62 -10.41
N THR A 168 -19.47 9.72 -11.10
CA THR A 168 -20.56 8.92 -10.55
C THR A 168 -20.35 7.43 -10.80
N TRP A 169 -20.67 6.61 -9.81
CA TRP A 169 -20.69 5.16 -9.89
C TRP A 169 -22.12 4.68 -9.75
N ASN A 170 -22.73 4.11 -10.79
CA ASN A 170 -24.11 3.64 -10.76
C ASN A 170 -25.11 4.65 -10.16
N GLY A 171 -24.95 5.93 -10.52
CA GLY A 171 -25.76 7.05 -10.01
C GLY A 171 -25.31 7.63 -8.66
N TYR A 172 -24.43 6.95 -7.91
CA TYR A 172 -23.85 7.47 -6.67
C TYR A 172 -22.69 8.42 -6.95
N LYS A 173 -22.68 9.58 -6.30
CA LYS A 173 -21.58 10.53 -6.42
C LYS A 173 -20.38 10.07 -5.60
N ILE A 174 -19.22 10.02 -6.24
CA ILE A 174 -17.97 9.61 -5.60
C ILE A 174 -17.27 10.84 -5.05
N ASN A 175 -16.74 10.73 -3.84
CA ASN A 175 -16.15 11.87 -3.15
C ASN A 175 -14.70 12.11 -3.62
N ARG A 176 -14.37 13.39 -3.80
CA ARG A 176 -12.99 13.84 -3.99
C ARG A 176 -12.33 13.94 -2.62
N VAL A 177 -11.24 13.21 -2.45
CA VAL A 177 -10.36 13.35 -1.28
C VAL A 177 -9.09 14.12 -1.64
N LYS A 178 -8.45 14.72 -0.65
CA LYS A 178 -7.14 15.40 -0.81
C LYS A 178 -5.96 14.48 -0.50
N SER A 179 -6.23 13.38 0.19
CA SER A 179 -5.27 12.38 0.59
C SER A 179 -6.01 11.07 0.82
N PHE A 180 -5.41 9.95 0.41
CA PHE A 180 -5.89 8.61 0.75
C PHE A 180 -4.71 7.70 1.08
N LYS A 181 -5.03 6.59 1.75
CA LYS A 181 -4.06 5.56 2.09
C LYS A 181 -4.22 4.37 1.14
N TYR A 182 -3.12 4.00 0.48
CA TYR A 182 -3.05 2.84 -0.39
C TYR A 182 -1.79 2.03 -0.06
N LEU A 183 -1.93 0.74 0.23
CA LEU A 183 -0.83 -0.16 0.63
C LEU A 183 0.04 0.37 1.79
N GLY A 184 -0.59 1.13 2.70
CA GLY A 184 0.09 1.74 3.85
C GLY A 184 0.87 3.02 3.52
N ILE A 185 0.78 3.53 2.30
CA ILE A 185 1.35 4.79 1.84
C ILE A 185 0.23 5.84 1.76
N HIS A 186 0.45 7.02 2.34
CA HIS A 186 -0.47 8.14 2.17
C HIS A 186 -0.07 8.95 0.92
N VAL A 187 -0.99 9.05 -0.02
CA VAL A 187 -0.81 9.80 -1.28
C VAL A 187 -1.66 11.05 -1.20
N ASP A 188 -1.02 12.23 -1.22
CA ASP A 188 -1.71 13.53 -1.22
C ASP A 188 -1.80 14.14 -2.62
N ASP A 189 -2.79 15.02 -2.85
CA ASP A 189 -3.15 15.61 -4.14
C ASP A 189 -2.04 16.47 -4.79
N ARG A 190 -0.99 16.76 -4.03
CA ARG A 190 0.19 17.53 -4.45
C ARG A 190 1.48 16.71 -4.41
N LEU A 191 1.41 15.42 -4.06
CA LEU A 191 2.56 14.54 -3.87
C LEU A 191 3.64 15.17 -2.97
N ASN A 192 3.24 15.83 -1.88
CA ASN A 192 4.15 16.41 -0.89
C ASN A 192 4.76 15.36 0.05
N TRP A 193 4.07 14.23 0.25
CA TRP A 193 4.46 13.08 1.07
C TRP A 193 4.70 13.38 2.55
N LEU A 194 4.47 14.62 2.99
CA LEU A 194 4.68 15.04 4.37
C LEU A 194 3.71 14.35 5.33
N GLU A 195 2.46 14.14 4.89
CA GLU A 195 1.47 13.40 5.67
C GLU A 195 1.93 11.95 5.91
N HIS A 196 2.41 11.27 4.86
CA HIS A 196 2.99 9.94 4.97
C HIS A 196 4.16 9.89 5.96
N ILE A 197 5.14 10.79 5.80
CA ILE A 197 6.32 10.85 6.68
C ILE A 197 5.92 11.15 8.13
N ASN A 198 4.93 12.01 8.36
CA ASN A 198 4.42 12.30 9.69
C ASN A 198 3.80 11.05 10.32
N ASN A 199 2.89 10.37 9.61
CA ASN A 199 2.19 9.20 10.11
C ASN A 199 3.15 8.04 10.40
N GLN A 200 4.12 7.79 9.51
CA GLN A 200 5.16 6.77 9.76
C GLN A 200 6.11 7.20 10.89
N GLY A 201 6.45 8.49 10.95
CA GLY A 201 7.28 9.06 11.99
C GLY A 201 6.67 8.95 13.38
N GLU A 202 5.37 9.18 13.53
CA GLU A 202 4.65 9.03 14.80
C GLU A 202 4.65 7.58 15.29
N LYS A 203 4.44 6.63 14.38
CA LYS A 203 4.53 5.20 14.71
C LYS A 203 5.95 4.81 15.13
N ALA A 204 6.96 5.32 14.42
CA ALA A 204 8.37 5.10 14.75
C ALA A 204 8.74 5.69 16.12
N ILE A 205 8.30 6.92 16.40
CA ILE A 205 8.50 7.59 17.70
C ILE A 205 7.81 6.82 18.82
N LYS A 206 6.56 6.37 18.62
CA LYS A 206 5.82 5.57 19.60
C LYS A 206 6.54 4.26 19.90
N MET A 207 7.03 3.56 18.88
CA MET A 207 7.84 2.36 19.07
C MET A 207 9.11 2.66 19.86
N GLN A 208 9.79 3.77 19.55
CA GLN A 208 10.96 4.19 20.27
C GLN A 208 10.68 4.53 21.74
N GLN A 209 9.54 5.17 22.03
CA GLN A 209 9.09 5.43 23.40
C GLN A 209 8.83 4.14 24.17
N ASN A 210 8.24 3.13 23.52
CA ASN A 210 8.05 1.81 24.12
C ASN A 210 9.39 1.13 24.43
N LEU A 211 10.36 1.21 23.51
CA LEU A 211 11.72 0.69 23.74
C LEU A 211 12.42 1.37 24.93
N LYS A 212 12.20 2.68 25.12
CA LYS A 212 12.71 3.43 26.28
C LYS A 212 12.10 2.99 27.62
N ARG A 213 10.87 2.44 27.61
CA ARG A 213 10.22 1.96 28.84
C ARG A 213 10.81 0.64 29.34
N ILE A 214 11.29 -0.20 28.42
CA ILE A 214 11.82 -1.54 28.73
C ILE A 214 13.36 -1.55 28.89
N ALA A 215 14.04 -0.47 28.53
CA ALA A 215 15.48 -0.34 28.66
C ALA A 215 15.88 1.13 28.88
N GLY A 216 16.60 1.40 29.97
CA GLY A 216 17.18 2.73 30.27
C GLY A 216 18.63 2.86 29.83
N GLY A 217 19.28 4.02 30.03
CA GLY A 217 20.68 4.24 29.62
C GLY A 217 21.65 3.14 30.08
N ASN A 218 21.54 2.75 31.36
CA ASN A 218 22.49 1.85 32.04
C ASN A 218 21.88 0.49 32.45
N TRP A 219 20.67 0.16 32.01
CA TRP A 219 20.00 -1.10 32.37
C TRP A 219 19.09 -1.61 31.23
N GLY A 220 18.78 -2.90 31.24
CA GLY A 220 17.97 -3.55 30.22
C GLY A 220 18.78 -3.98 28.99
N ILE A 221 18.32 -3.61 27.80
CA ILE A 221 18.85 -4.10 26.51
C ILE A 221 20.25 -3.52 26.24
N CYS A 222 21.23 -4.36 25.88
CA CYS A 222 22.58 -3.93 25.49
C CYS A 222 22.58 -2.96 24.28
N GLN A 223 23.57 -2.07 24.19
CA GLN A 223 23.67 -1.03 23.15
C GLN A 223 23.65 -1.60 21.72
N ILE A 224 24.27 -2.76 21.49
CA ILE A 224 24.27 -3.46 20.19
C ILE A 224 22.85 -3.83 19.78
N HIS A 225 22.06 -4.40 20.68
CA HIS A 225 20.67 -4.78 20.41
C HIS A 225 19.76 -3.56 20.19
N ARG A 226 20.02 -2.44 20.89
CA ARG A 226 19.30 -1.17 20.63
C ARG A 226 19.57 -0.65 19.22
N TRP A 227 20.83 -0.75 18.77
CA TRP A 227 21.22 -0.42 17.41
C TRP A 227 20.49 -1.29 16.39
N THR A 228 20.46 -2.60 16.62
CA THR A 228 19.75 -3.54 15.75
C THR A 228 18.27 -3.18 15.65
N LEU A 229 17.58 -3.00 16.79
CA LEU A 229 16.15 -2.64 16.82
C LEU A 229 15.86 -1.32 16.10
N HIS A 230 16.74 -0.33 16.22
CA HIS A 230 16.57 0.92 15.49
C HIS A 230 16.70 0.74 13.98
N LYS A 231 17.76 0.05 13.53
CA LYS A 231 17.98 -0.20 12.10
C LYS A 231 16.88 -1.06 11.48
N THR A 232 16.35 -2.03 12.22
CA THR A 232 15.34 -2.97 11.69
C THR A 232 13.92 -2.44 11.79
N VAL A 233 13.59 -1.62 12.79
CA VAL A 233 12.22 -1.14 13.00
C VAL A 233 12.12 0.34 12.71
N VAL A 234 12.85 1.18 13.45
CA VAL A 234 12.69 2.65 13.41
C VAL A 234 13.12 3.23 12.06
N GLU A 235 14.22 2.75 11.48
CA GLU A 235 14.67 3.17 10.13
C GLU A 235 13.78 2.62 9.01
N ARG A 236 13.24 1.41 9.18
CA ARG A 236 12.43 0.74 8.15
C ARG A 236 11.01 1.29 8.05
N MET A 237 10.44 1.77 9.15
CA MET A 237 9.08 2.34 9.17
C MET A 237 8.91 3.53 8.21
N PRO A 238 9.72 4.61 8.27
CA PRO A 238 9.62 5.67 7.28
C PRO A 238 10.06 5.17 5.90
N ALA A 239 11.01 4.23 5.81
CA ALA A 239 11.46 3.69 4.52
C ALA A 239 10.39 2.89 3.75
N HIS A 240 9.26 2.53 4.40
CA HIS A 240 8.13 1.92 3.71
C HIS A 240 7.59 2.84 2.61
N GLY A 241 7.49 2.30 1.40
CA GLY A 241 7.09 3.07 0.20
C GLY A 241 8.11 4.13 -0.24
N SER A 242 9.35 4.10 0.26
CA SER A 242 10.37 5.11 -0.09
C SER A 242 10.69 5.19 -1.57
N SER A 243 10.51 4.10 -2.32
CA SER A 243 10.63 4.09 -3.78
C SER A 243 9.65 5.05 -4.45
N ALA A 244 8.45 5.25 -3.88
CA ALA A 244 7.45 6.19 -4.38
C ALA A 244 7.81 7.65 -4.08
N TRP A 245 8.23 7.94 -2.85
CA TRP A 245 8.28 9.32 -2.35
C TRP A 245 9.69 9.91 -2.16
N CYS A 246 10.74 9.07 -2.07
CA CYS A 246 12.10 9.49 -1.69
C CYS A 246 13.07 9.60 -2.88
N LEU A 247 12.56 9.63 -4.12
CA LEU A 247 13.37 9.90 -5.33
C LEU A 247 14.03 11.29 -5.26
N ASN A 248 13.25 12.32 -4.92
CA ASN A 248 13.71 13.71 -4.79
C ASN A 248 13.15 14.37 -3.51
N PRO A 249 13.68 14.03 -2.32
CA PRO A 249 13.13 14.51 -1.07
C PRO A 249 13.37 16.02 -0.89
N THR A 250 12.30 16.76 -0.63
CA THR A 250 12.35 18.20 -0.36
C THR A 250 13.08 18.51 0.95
N PHE A 251 13.53 19.76 1.14
CA PHE A 251 14.13 20.21 2.40
C PHE A 251 13.22 19.97 3.62
N LYS A 252 11.90 20.19 3.46
CA LYS A 252 10.91 19.94 4.52
C LYS A 252 10.87 18.47 4.92
N MET A 253 10.91 17.56 3.94
CA MET A 253 10.93 16.11 4.17
C MET A 253 12.22 15.69 4.90
N LYS A 254 13.39 16.15 4.42
CA LYS A 254 14.69 15.87 5.05
C LYS A 254 14.70 16.33 6.51
N ARG A 255 14.22 17.54 6.77
CA ARG A 255 14.13 18.10 8.14
C ARG A 255 13.23 17.26 9.04
N LYS A 256 12.07 16.80 8.53
CA LYS A 256 11.17 15.93 9.30
C LYS A 256 11.79 14.58 9.61
N LEU A 257 12.46 13.96 8.64
CA LEU A 257 13.20 12.70 8.84
C LEU A 257 14.30 12.85 9.90
N SER A 258 15.05 13.96 9.90
CA SER A 258 16.02 14.25 10.97
C SER A 258 15.36 14.43 12.33
N SER A 259 14.17 15.02 12.38
CA SER A 259 13.40 15.15 13.63
C SER A 259 12.93 13.79 14.17
N ILE A 260 12.63 12.82 13.29
CA ILE A 260 12.23 11.45 13.69
C ILE A 260 13.45 10.69 14.22
N GLN A 261 14.62 10.86 13.60
CA GLN A 261 15.87 10.21 14.02
C GLN A 261 16.42 10.77 15.34
N ARG A 262 16.29 12.09 15.58
CA ARG A 262 16.94 12.79 16.69
C ARG A 262 16.68 12.19 18.09
N PRO A 263 15.44 11.85 18.49
CA PRO A 263 15.18 11.29 19.81
C PRO A 263 15.91 9.97 20.06
N PHE A 264 16.23 9.20 19.01
CA PHE A 264 17.02 7.99 19.09
C PHE A 264 18.50 8.29 19.31
N LEU A 265 19.05 9.20 18.51
CA LEU A 265 20.46 9.58 18.65
C LEU A 265 20.77 10.15 20.04
N LEU A 266 19.86 10.95 20.62
CA LEU A 266 19.99 11.43 21.99
C LEU A 266 19.98 10.29 23.02
N HIS A 267 19.11 9.30 22.82
CA HIS A 267 19.04 8.16 23.73
C HIS A 267 20.27 7.25 23.66
N MET A 268 20.84 7.08 22.46
CA MET A 268 22.01 6.24 22.26
C MET A 268 23.31 6.88 22.72
N SER A 269 23.44 8.19 22.55
CA SER A 269 24.62 8.95 22.96
C SER A 269 24.60 9.37 24.43
N GLY A 270 23.41 9.46 25.05
CA GLY A 270 23.26 10.08 26.37
C GLY A 270 23.53 11.59 26.39
N ALA A 271 23.68 12.22 25.21
CA ALA A 271 24.02 13.63 25.11
C ALA A 271 22.88 14.56 25.52
N TYR A 272 23.23 15.79 25.89
CA TYR A 272 22.25 16.83 26.24
C TYR A 272 21.26 17.11 25.10
N ARG A 273 20.02 17.50 25.47
CA ARG A 273 18.98 17.86 24.49
C ARG A 273 19.35 19.04 23.60
N THR A 274 20.32 19.87 24.00
CA THR A 274 20.84 21.01 23.24
C THR A 274 21.87 20.61 22.18
N THR A 275 22.41 19.38 22.23
CA THR A 275 23.43 18.92 21.29
C THR A 275 22.90 18.90 19.84
N PRO A 276 23.56 19.55 18.86
CA PRO A 276 23.12 19.56 17.47
C PRO A 276 22.96 18.14 16.89
N THR A 277 21.93 17.92 16.05
CA THR A 277 21.66 16.59 15.46
C THR A 277 22.81 16.11 14.58
N THR A 278 23.48 17.02 13.88
CA THR A 278 24.65 16.73 13.06
C THR A 278 25.81 16.19 13.91
N ALA A 279 26.08 16.81 15.06
CA ALA A 279 27.10 16.31 16.00
C ALA A 279 26.76 14.90 16.51
N LEU A 280 25.49 14.63 16.83
CA LEU A 280 25.06 13.29 17.25
C LEU A 280 25.27 12.24 16.15
N GLN A 281 24.97 12.59 14.90
CA GLN A 281 25.19 11.72 13.74
C GLN A 281 26.67 11.40 13.54
N THR A 282 27.54 12.40 13.67
CA THR A 282 28.99 12.23 13.56
C THR A 282 29.55 11.34 14.68
N ILE A 283 29.20 11.60 15.95
CA ILE A 283 29.66 10.82 17.11
C ILE A 283 29.23 9.36 17.00
N LEU A 284 27.99 9.11 16.54
CA LEU A 284 27.45 7.76 16.42
C LEU A 284 27.77 7.09 15.08
N GLY A 285 28.53 7.75 14.19
CA GLY A 285 28.87 7.22 12.86
C GLY A 285 27.64 6.88 12.01
N THR A 286 26.55 7.65 12.15
CA THR A 286 25.30 7.38 11.43
C THR A 286 24.97 8.42 10.38
N PRO A 287 24.59 8.01 9.16
CA PRO A 287 24.11 8.94 8.16
C PRO A 287 22.77 9.55 8.58
N THR A 288 22.42 10.68 7.96
CA THR A 288 21.08 11.25 8.10
C THR A 288 20.04 10.23 7.62
N HIS A 289 18.90 10.15 8.31
CA HIS A 289 17.79 9.27 7.91
C HIS A 289 17.37 9.47 6.45
N ALA A 290 17.46 10.70 5.93
CA ALA A 290 17.16 10.98 4.52
C ALA A 290 18.14 10.28 3.56
N ILE A 291 19.43 10.20 3.91
CA ILE A 291 20.42 9.46 3.13
C ILE A 291 20.15 7.95 3.23
N THR A 292 19.88 7.44 4.44
CA THR A 292 19.56 6.00 4.64
C THR A 292 18.34 5.56 3.83
N VAL A 293 17.26 6.33 3.88
CA VAL A 293 16.05 6.02 3.12
C VAL A 293 16.32 6.12 1.62
N ARG A 294 17.06 7.15 1.17
CA ARG A 294 17.44 7.30 -0.25
C ARG A 294 18.35 6.16 -0.72
N SER A 295 19.29 5.69 0.08
CA SER A 295 20.11 4.52 -0.29
C SER A 295 19.27 3.25 -0.42
N GLN A 296 18.23 3.10 0.41
CA GLN A 296 17.31 1.98 0.28
C GLN A 296 16.53 2.03 -1.03
N VAL A 297 16.16 3.22 -1.51
CA VAL A 297 15.57 3.40 -2.84
C VAL A 297 16.52 2.86 -3.91
N TYR A 298 17.79 3.26 -3.92
CA TYR A 298 18.74 2.74 -4.91
C TYR A 298 18.90 1.23 -4.85
N VAL A 299 18.90 0.62 -3.65
CA VAL A 299 18.97 -0.83 -3.50
C VAL A 299 17.72 -1.52 -4.06
N ASN A 300 16.53 -0.95 -3.81
CA ASN A 300 15.28 -1.53 -4.29
C ASN A 300 15.12 -1.36 -5.81
N LEU A 301 15.48 -0.18 -6.35
CA LEU A 301 15.34 0.14 -7.77
C LEU A 301 16.44 -0.48 -8.66
N SER A 302 17.54 -0.97 -8.08
CA SER A 302 18.62 -1.58 -8.85
C SER A 302 18.13 -2.92 -9.43
N PRO A 303 18.36 -3.20 -10.74
CA PRO A 303 18.07 -4.52 -11.28
C PRO A 303 18.78 -5.54 -10.40
N LYS A 304 18.07 -6.56 -9.93
CA LYS A 304 18.57 -7.57 -8.98
C LYS A 304 19.96 -8.06 -9.40
N ASN A 305 20.99 -7.44 -8.83
CA ASN A 305 22.37 -7.77 -9.09
C ASN A 305 22.83 -8.65 -7.93
N PRO A 306 23.11 -9.96 -8.15
CA PRO A 306 23.41 -10.90 -7.07
C PRO A 306 24.65 -10.56 -6.23
N SER A 307 25.43 -9.55 -6.66
CA SER A 307 26.73 -9.13 -6.12
C SER A 307 26.68 -7.83 -5.30
N SER A 308 25.50 -7.28 -4.97
CA SER A 308 25.42 -6.08 -4.12
C SER A 308 25.96 -6.35 -2.70
N PRO A 309 26.88 -5.52 -2.15
CA PRO A 309 27.43 -5.70 -0.81
C PRO A 309 26.39 -5.50 0.32
N TYR A 310 25.16 -5.13 -0.02
CA TYR A 310 24.02 -5.03 0.91
C TYR A 310 23.14 -6.29 0.95
N HIS A 311 23.56 -7.39 0.31
CA HIS A 311 22.91 -8.69 0.47
C HIS A 311 23.22 -9.27 1.87
N TYR A 312 22.37 -8.98 2.85
CA TYR A 312 22.31 -9.78 4.06
C TYR A 312 21.77 -11.17 3.71
N ARG A 313 22.68 -12.15 3.56
CA ARG A 313 22.32 -13.57 3.60
C ARG A 313 21.94 -13.91 5.02
N TYR A 314 20.65 -14.21 5.26
CA TYR A 314 20.29 -14.94 6.46
C TYR A 314 20.86 -16.36 6.37
N PRO A 315 21.45 -16.91 7.44
CA PRO A 315 21.77 -18.32 7.49
C PRO A 315 20.47 -19.11 7.36
N LYS A 316 20.44 -20.04 6.41
CA LYS A 316 19.36 -21.02 6.32
C LYS A 316 19.41 -21.89 7.57
N ALA A 317 18.28 -22.01 8.27
CA ALA A 317 18.05 -23.10 9.20
C ALA A 317 17.87 -24.41 8.41
#